data_AF-A0A924NM91-F1
#
_entry.id   AF-A0A924NM91-F1
#
_cell.length_a   1.000
_cell.length_b   1.000
_cell.length_c   1.000
_cell.angle_alpha   90.00
_cell.angle_beta   90.00
_cell.angle_gamma   90.00
#
_symmetry.space_group_name_H-M   'P 1'
#
loop_
_entity.id
_entity.type
_entity.pdbx_description
1 polymer ?
#
loop_
_entity_poly.entity_id
_entity_poly.type
_entity_poly.pdbx_seq_one_letter_code
_entity_poly.pdbx_strand_id
1 'polypeptide(L)'
;MTVVSILGDAAALTTYLSRCGLDVRTGLDPAADVVLVAGAQDLAETVEDQLLALSVPVLLVGPTASTALTDAAGLVPGRLTPVHEVRVRPGADGGDVMARSGGDVLLTDRWPLQEKVADDVEVLLTANIAFADHPVATWRPGTGIGTLTIGSTATSYADPAWHRLVHRVLRRVTGAVDGPPVRVGILGYGAIGHEHSAAIQLTEGLTLAAVCDPNPLRVAAARELAPGLVGHARGEDLLADDGVDLVIVSTPPASHAEWTLRALEAGKSVVVEKPFCITVAEADRQIAAAAERGLTLAVYQNRRWDSDFLALKKVIRSGQIGEVFHYESFIGGYGHPCNYWHSDESISGGAIYDWGSHYLDWVLDLFPQEVEWVSATAHKRVWHDVTNADHSRVLLHFTEGVEAEFTHSDLAAAAKPKFYVLGTRGGIIGDWREEKVVARSPIGTLQEDRLAVSDSPADLRVLTPNGDGRTHEQRLSVPPAPPQPFHRQLADAMLSGEPMDVTPQGSKRN
;
A
#
# COMPACT_ATOMS: atom_id res chain seq x y z
N MET A 1 -14.09 -20.64 4.67
CA MET A 1 -13.50 -19.88 3.54
C MET A 1 -14.66 -19.61 2.60
N THR A 2 -14.93 -18.34 2.27
CA THR A 2 -16.09 -17.97 1.46
C THR A 2 -15.87 -18.37 0.00
N VAL A 3 -16.85 -19.05 -0.60
CA VAL A 3 -16.85 -19.48 -2.00
C VAL A 3 -17.56 -18.43 -2.86
N VAL A 4 -16.82 -17.84 -3.81
CA VAL A 4 -17.32 -16.82 -4.73
C VAL A 4 -17.42 -17.41 -6.13
N SER A 5 -18.63 -17.48 -6.68
CA SER A 5 -18.83 -17.78 -8.10
C SER A 5 -18.78 -16.52 -8.93
N ILE A 6 -18.01 -16.51 -10.02
CA ILE A 6 -17.92 -15.38 -10.94
C ILE A 6 -18.49 -15.75 -12.31
N LEU A 7 -19.44 -14.94 -12.77
CA LEU A 7 -19.93 -14.91 -14.14
C LEU A 7 -19.33 -13.71 -14.89
N GLY A 8 -18.73 -13.94 -16.06
CA GLY A 8 -18.07 -12.92 -16.88
C GLY A 8 -16.54 -13.02 -16.86
N ASP A 9 -15.88 -12.27 -17.74
CA ASP A 9 -14.41 -12.19 -17.76
C ASP A 9 -13.93 -11.22 -16.68
N ALA A 10 -13.18 -11.75 -15.71
CA ALA A 10 -12.73 -11.02 -14.55
C ALA A 10 -11.38 -11.50 -14.00
N ALA A 11 -10.40 -11.77 -14.87
CA ALA A 11 -9.12 -12.36 -14.47
C ALA A 11 -8.37 -11.57 -13.38
N ALA A 12 -8.29 -10.23 -13.53
CA ALA A 12 -7.62 -9.37 -12.56
C ALA A 12 -8.33 -9.37 -11.18
N LEU A 13 -9.65 -9.25 -11.18
CA LEU A 13 -10.47 -9.32 -9.97
C LEU A 13 -10.40 -10.70 -9.31
N THR A 14 -10.45 -11.78 -10.09
CA THR A 14 -10.30 -13.18 -9.61
C THR A 14 -8.97 -13.35 -8.88
N THR A 15 -7.89 -12.83 -9.47
CA THR A 15 -6.55 -12.87 -8.85
C THR A 15 -6.53 -12.10 -7.54
N TYR A 16 -7.14 -10.92 -7.49
CA TYR A 16 -7.21 -10.12 -6.27
C TYR A 16 -8.04 -10.82 -5.17
N LEU A 17 -9.24 -11.29 -5.47
CA LEU A 17 -10.11 -11.96 -4.51
C LEU A 17 -9.50 -13.27 -3.98
N SER A 18 -8.77 -14.00 -4.82
CA SER A 18 -8.02 -15.18 -4.37
C SER A 18 -6.91 -14.81 -3.38
N ARG A 19 -6.23 -13.68 -3.59
CA ARG A 19 -5.25 -13.13 -2.64
C ARG A 19 -5.90 -12.64 -1.34
N CYS A 20 -7.19 -12.33 -1.35
CA CYS A 20 -7.97 -12.09 -0.13
C CYS A 20 -8.32 -13.37 0.65
N GLY A 21 -7.89 -14.55 0.17
CA GLY A 21 -8.20 -15.84 0.79
C GLY A 21 -9.59 -16.37 0.46
N LEU A 22 -10.22 -15.91 -0.62
CA LEU A 22 -11.52 -16.39 -1.10
C LEU A 22 -11.36 -17.57 -2.08
N ASP A 23 -12.28 -18.54 -2.04
CA ASP A 23 -12.34 -19.63 -3.04
C ASP A 23 -13.12 -19.13 -4.26
N VAL A 24 -12.40 -18.67 -5.29
CA VAL A 24 -13.03 -18.08 -6.49
C VAL A 24 -13.20 -19.14 -7.57
N ARG A 25 -14.46 -19.34 -8.01
CA ARG A 25 -14.84 -20.33 -9.03
C ARG A 25 -15.47 -19.63 -10.23
N THR A 26 -15.19 -20.11 -11.43
CA THR A 26 -15.77 -19.58 -12.66
C THR A 26 -17.06 -20.33 -13.02
N GLY A 27 -18.08 -19.58 -13.43
CA GLY A 27 -19.42 -20.13 -13.67
C GLY A 27 -20.31 -20.11 -12.43
N LEU A 28 -21.57 -20.54 -12.60
CA LEU A 28 -22.50 -20.72 -11.48
C LEU A 28 -22.18 -22.03 -10.75
N ASP A 29 -21.75 -21.93 -9.49
CA ASP A 29 -21.55 -23.06 -8.59
C ASP A 29 -22.67 -23.15 -7.54
N PRO A 30 -23.39 -24.28 -7.43
CA PRO A 30 -24.40 -24.49 -6.39
C PRO A 30 -23.87 -24.41 -4.95
N ALA A 31 -22.56 -24.55 -4.74
CA ALA A 31 -21.90 -24.46 -3.44
C ALA A 31 -21.35 -23.06 -3.13
N ALA A 32 -21.65 -22.06 -3.96
CA ALA A 32 -21.20 -20.68 -3.72
C ALA A 32 -21.92 -20.05 -2.52
N ASP A 33 -21.19 -19.26 -1.74
CA ASP A 33 -21.75 -18.41 -0.69
C ASP A 33 -22.24 -17.06 -1.27
N VAL A 34 -21.73 -16.66 -2.43
CA VAL A 34 -22.12 -15.45 -3.16
C VAL A 34 -21.81 -15.62 -4.65
N VAL A 35 -22.67 -15.05 -5.50
CA VAL A 35 -22.45 -14.96 -6.95
C VAL A 35 -22.11 -13.52 -7.31
N LEU A 36 -20.97 -13.32 -7.97
CA LEU A 36 -20.56 -12.05 -8.56
C LEU A 36 -20.76 -12.10 -10.07
N VAL A 37 -21.40 -11.08 -10.62
CA VAL A 37 -21.63 -10.96 -12.05
C VAL A 37 -20.88 -9.75 -12.57
N ALA A 38 -19.79 -9.99 -13.31
CA ALA A 38 -18.97 -8.97 -13.92
C ALA A 38 -19.48 -8.65 -15.33
N GLY A 39 -19.90 -7.40 -15.57
CA GLY A 39 -20.34 -6.94 -16.89
C GLY A 39 -21.76 -7.40 -17.26
N ALA A 40 -22.74 -7.14 -16.39
CA ALA A 40 -24.14 -7.55 -16.55
C ALA A 40 -24.96 -6.76 -17.60
N GLN A 41 -24.35 -6.32 -18.71
CA GLN A 41 -25.05 -5.54 -19.74
C GLN A 41 -25.85 -6.40 -20.73
N ASP A 42 -25.39 -7.62 -20.99
CA ASP A 42 -25.93 -8.49 -22.05
C ASP A 42 -26.28 -9.90 -21.52
N LEU A 43 -26.83 -9.99 -20.30
CA LEU A 43 -27.28 -11.27 -19.75
C LEU A 43 -28.54 -11.75 -20.49
N ALA A 44 -28.59 -13.03 -20.84
CA ALA A 44 -29.81 -13.63 -21.35
C ALA A 44 -30.87 -13.68 -20.24
N GLU A 45 -32.15 -13.46 -20.57
CA GLU A 45 -33.28 -13.49 -19.63
C GLU A 45 -33.29 -14.76 -18.76
N THR A 46 -32.97 -15.92 -19.36
CA THR A 46 -32.86 -17.20 -18.64
C THR A 46 -31.79 -17.22 -17.54
N VAL A 47 -30.73 -16.43 -17.70
CA VAL A 47 -29.66 -16.30 -16.69
C VAL A 47 -30.09 -15.33 -15.60
N GLU A 48 -30.79 -14.25 -15.95
CA GLU A 48 -31.38 -13.33 -14.97
C GLU A 48 -32.37 -14.06 -14.05
N ASP A 49 -33.26 -14.87 -14.63
CA ASP A 49 -34.21 -15.71 -13.87
C ASP A 49 -33.50 -16.68 -12.92
N GLN A 50 -32.41 -17.29 -13.37
CA GLN A 50 -31.59 -18.18 -12.53
C GLN A 50 -30.98 -17.42 -11.36
N LEU A 51 -30.42 -16.24 -11.60
CA LEU A 51 -29.80 -15.40 -10.57
C LEU A 51 -30.83 -14.91 -9.55
N LEU A 52 -32.01 -14.50 -9.99
CA LEU A 52 -33.12 -14.05 -9.12
C LEU A 52 -33.70 -15.18 -8.26
N ALA A 53 -33.54 -16.44 -8.69
CA ALA A 53 -34.00 -17.61 -7.95
C ALA A 53 -32.98 -18.12 -6.92
N LEU A 54 -31.76 -17.56 -6.86
CA LEU A 54 -30.74 -17.96 -5.91
C LEU A 54 -31.12 -17.56 -4.48
N SER A 55 -30.76 -18.42 -3.53
CA SER A 55 -30.89 -18.12 -2.08
C SER A 55 -29.65 -17.45 -1.48
N VAL A 56 -28.62 -17.27 -2.30
CA VAL A 56 -27.35 -16.64 -1.92
C VAL A 56 -27.28 -15.23 -2.52
N PRO A 57 -26.53 -14.30 -1.90
CA PRO A 57 -26.33 -12.97 -2.44
C PRO A 57 -25.84 -12.98 -3.89
N VAL A 58 -26.36 -12.06 -4.69
CA VAL A 58 -25.88 -11.77 -6.05
C VAL A 58 -25.37 -10.33 -6.10
N LEU A 59 -24.10 -10.14 -6.45
CA LEU A 59 -23.47 -8.83 -6.60
C LEU A 59 -23.17 -8.54 -8.07
N LEU A 60 -23.81 -7.51 -8.61
CA LEU A 60 -23.56 -7.01 -9.97
C LEU A 60 -22.42 -5.99 -9.93
N VAL A 61 -21.33 -6.23 -10.67
CA VAL A 61 -20.18 -5.31 -10.72
C VAL A 61 -19.92 -4.80 -12.13
N GLY A 62 -19.54 -3.53 -12.23
CA GLY A 62 -19.36 -2.84 -13.50
C GLY A 62 -20.67 -2.21 -14.00
N PRO A 63 -20.72 -1.82 -15.28
CA PRO A 63 -21.88 -1.10 -15.79
C PRO A 63 -23.03 -2.10 -15.92
N THR A 64 -24.15 -1.85 -15.25
CA THR A 64 -25.31 -2.75 -15.23
C THR A 64 -26.41 -2.16 -16.11
N ALA A 65 -26.91 -2.95 -17.08
CA ALA A 65 -28.03 -2.56 -17.96
C ALA A 65 -29.19 -3.58 -17.96
N SER A 66 -29.07 -4.68 -17.21
CA SER A 66 -30.14 -5.66 -17.00
C SER A 66 -31.37 -5.02 -16.37
N THR A 67 -32.56 -5.19 -16.96
CA THR A 67 -33.80 -4.64 -16.40
C THR A 67 -34.26 -5.40 -15.16
N ALA A 68 -34.34 -6.74 -15.21
CA ALA A 68 -34.91 -7.52 -14.11
C ALA A 68 -34.03 -7.49 -12.84
N LEU A 69 -32.71 -7.58 -13.00
CA LEU A 69 -31.79 -7.53 -11.86
C LEU A 69 -31.69 -6.11 -11.27
N THR A 70 -31.74 -5.06 -12.11
CA THR A 70 -31.74 -3.68 -11.61
C THR A 70 -33.04 -3.34 -10.88
N ASP A 71 -34.18 -3.81 -11.38
CA ASP A 71 -35.48 -3.69 -10.70
C ASP A 71 -35.47 -4.45 -9.35
N ALA A 72 -34.92 -5.66 -9.34
CA ALA A 72 -34.77 -6.45 -8.11
C ALA A 72 -33.83 -5.76 -7.11
N ALA A 73 -32.79 -5.06 -7.58
CA ALA A 73 -31.93 -4.23 -6.73
C ALA A 73 -32.62 -2.96 -6.19
N GLY A 74 -33.84 -2.64 -6.66
CA GLY A 74 -34.62 -1.48 -6.22
C GLY A 74 -34.09 -0.15 -6.76
N LEU A 75 -33.52 -0.19 -7.97
CA LEU A 75 -32.83 0.93 -8.62
C LEU A 75 -33.46 1.22 -9.97
N VAL A 76 -33.36 2.47 -10.42
CA VAL A 76 -33.72 2.87 -11.79
C VAL A 76 -32.44 3.30 -12.53
N PRO A 77 -32.16 2.72 -13.72
CA PRO A 77 -31.06 3.18 -14.56
C PRO A 77 -31.26 4.63 -14.99
N GLY A 78 -30.24 5.45 -14.78
CA GLY A 78 -30.17 6.84 -15.19
C GLY A 78 -29.26 7.05 -16.40
N ARG A 79 -28.86 8.32 -16.61
CA ARG A 79 -27.94 8.67 -17.70
C ARG A 79 -26.54 8.10 -17.45
N LEU A 80 -25.85 7.76 -18.55
CA LEU A 80 -24.44 7.41 -18.54
C LEU A 80 -23.59 8.68 -18.60
N THR A 81 -22.63 8.82 -17.69
CA THR A 81 -21.68 9.95 -17.72
C THR A 81 -20.64 9.77 -18.84
N PRO A 82 -19.91 10.83 -19.26
CA PRO A 82 -18.63 10.63 -19.94
C PRO A 82 -17.60 9.96 -19.01
N VAL A 83 -16.45 9.55 -19.57
CA VAL A 83 -15.30 9.13 -18.75
C VAL A 83 -14.78 10.33 -17.99
N HIS A 84 -14.76 10.25 -16.67
CA HIS A 84 -14.29 11.31 -15.79
C HIS A 84 -13.82 10.70 -14.45
N GLU A 85 -13.18 11.51 -13.62
CA GLU A 85 -12.86 11.12 -12.25
C GLU A 85 -14.14 11.07 -11.41
N VAL A 86 -14.49 9.88 -10.94
CA VAL A 86 -15.58 9.60 -10.02
C VAL A 86 -15.00 9.53 -8.62
N ARG A 87 -15.49 10.39 -7.74
CA ARG A 87 -15.10 10.45 -6.33
C ARG A 87 -16.11 9.69 -5.48
N VAL A 88 -15.73 8.47 -5.10
CA VAL A 88 -16.54 7.52 -4.34
C VAL A 88 -16.39 7.79 -2.84
N ARG A 89 -17.52 7.83 -2.15
CA ARG A 89 -17.66 8.15 -0.72
C ARG A 89 -18.56 7.12 -0.03
N PRO A 90 -18.49 7.00 1.31
CA PRO A 90 -19.46 6.18 2.04
C PRO A 90 -20.88 6.74 1.83
N GLY A 91 -21.82 5.83 1.55
CA GLY A 91 -23.25 6.11 1.64
C GLY A 91 -23.75 6.06 3.08
N ALA A 92 -25.06 6.24 3.26
CA ALA A 92 -25.68 6.24 4.58
C ALA A 92 -25.49 4.90 5.34
N ASP A 93 -25.33 3.79 4.61
CA ASP A 93 -25.33 2.43 5.15
C ASP A 93 -24.00 1.68 4.95
N GLY A 94 -22.95 2.36 4.45
CA GLY A 94 -21.68 1.72 4.06
C GLY A 94 -20.42 2.32 4.69
N GLY A 95 -20.51 2.81 5.93
CA GLY A 95 -19.35 3.28 6.68
C GLY A 95 -18.27 2.19 6.83
N ASP A 96 -18.68 0.94 7.01
CA ASP A 96 -17.81 -0.24 7.10
C ASP A 96 -17.13 -0.57 5.75
N VAL A 97 -17.82 -0.40 4.63
CA VAL A 97 -17.24 -0.57 3.28
C VAL A 97 -16.08 0.41 3.04
N MET A 98 -16.09 1.57 3.71
CA MET A 98 -15.03 2.58 3.61
C MET A 98 -14.10 2.62 4.83
N ALA A 99 -14.23 1.70 5.80
CA ALA A 99 -13.38 1.65 6.98
C ALA A 99 -11.89 1.62 6.59
N ARG A 100 -11.05 2.40 7.27
CA ARG A 100 -9.60 2.51 7.03
C ARG A 100 -9.14 2.87 5.61
N SER A 101 -10.05 3.23 4.69
CA SER A 101 -9.73 3.65 3.31
C SER A 101 -8.83 4.90 3.24
N GLY A 102 -8.90 5.73 4.27
CA GLY A 102 -8.11 6.96 4.36
C GLY A 102 -8.69 8.17 3.65
N GLY A 103 -9.93 8.07 3.17
CA GLY A 103 -10.64 9.14 2.50
C GLY A 103 -11.43 8.63 1.30
N ASP A 104 -11.82 9.57 0.44
CA ASP A 104 -12.55 9.28 -0.79
C ASP A 104 -11.68 8.44 -1.75
N VAL A 105 -12.31 7.51 -2.48
CA VAL A 105 -11.65 6.74 -3.53
C VAL A 105 -11.89 7.44 -4.87
N LEU A 106 -10.82 7.73 -5.60
CA LEU A 106 -10.87 8.36 -6.92
C LEU A 106 -10.65 7.31 -8.00
N LEU A 107 -11.63 7.16 -8.89
CA LEU A 107 -11.55 6.23 -10.02
C LEU A 107 -11.88 6.97 -11.31
N THR A 108 -11.11 6.74 -12.38
CA THR A 108 -11.46 7.28 -13.70
C THR A 108 -12.36 6.29 -14.41
N ASP A 109 -13.62 6.63 -14.61
CA ASP A 109 -14.60 5.68 -15.11
C ASP A 109 -15.75 6.32 -15.90
N ARG A 110 -16.50 5.48 -16.62
CA ARG A 110 -17.79 5.82 -17.20
C ARG A 110 -18.90 5.24 -16.31
N TRP A 111 -19.71 6.10 -15.69
CA TRP A 111 -20.61 5.65 -14.63
C TRP A 111 -22.08 5.77 -15.05
N PRO A 112 -22.86 4.67 -15.06
CA PRO A 112 -24.32 4.74 -15.17
C PRO A 112 -24.88 5.26 -13.85
N LEU A 113 -25.44 6.48 -13.86
CA LEU A 113 -26.10 7.02 -12.69
C LEU A 113 -27.32 6.17 -12.34
N GLN A 114 -27.61 6.01 -11.06
CA GLN A 114 -28.79 5.30 -10.60
C GLN A 114 -29.60 6.17 -9.63
N GLU A 115 -30.88 5.90 -9.56
CA GLU A 115 -31.78 6.48 -8.57
C GLU A 115 -32.36 5.35 -7.70
N LYS A 116 -32.28 5.53 -6.38
CA LYS A 116 -32.91 4.63 -5.40
C LYS A 116 -34.42 4.84 -5.44
N VAL A 117 -35.17 3.76 -5.64
CA VAL A 117 -36.64 3.82 -5.70
C VAL A 117 -37.34 2.99 -4.64
N ALA A 118 -36.68 1.98 -4.06
CA ALA A 118 -37.24 1.17 -2.99
C ALA A 118 -36.65 1.54 -1.62
N ASP A 119 -37.48 1.62 -0.59
CA ASP A 119 -37.08 2.08 0.75
C ASP A 119 -36.07 1.13 1.42
N ASP A 120 -36.16 -0.17 1.13
CA ASP A 120 -35.35 -1.26 1.71
C ASP A 120 -33.96 -1.43 1.06
N VAL A 121 -33.57 -0.51 0.18
CA VAL A 121 -32.22 -0.51 -0.43
C VAL A 121 -31.24 0.23 0.48
N GLU A 122 -30.22 -0.47 0.93
CA GLU A 122 -29.07 0.10 1.64
C GLU A 122 -28.13 0.76 0.64
N VAL A 123 -27.76 2.02 0.87
CA VAL A 123 -26.81 2.76 0.03
C VAL A 123 -25.43 2.68 0.67
N LEU A 124 -24.59 1.81 0.11
CA LEU A 124 -23.26 1.52 0.65
C LEU A 124 -22.23 2.57 0.23
N LEU A 125 -22.23 2.95 -1.05
CA LEU A 125 -21.31 3.95 -1.60
C LEU A 125 -22.07 4.96 -2.44
N THR A 126 -21.58 6.20 -2.47
CA THR A 126 -22.15 7.29 -3.28
C THR A 126 -21.05 8.03 -4.04
N ALA A 127 -21.44 8.75 -5.07
CA ALA A 127 -20.62 9.79 -5.68
C ALA A 127 -21.49 10.99 -6.05
N ASN A 128 -20.89 12.18 -6.02
CA ASN A 128 -21.60 13.42 -6.30
C ASN A 128 -21.41 13.84 -7.75
N ILE A 129 -22.50 14.06 -8.48
CA ILE A 129 -22.48 14.68 -9.80
C ILE A 129 -23.61 15.69 -9.91
N ALA A 130 -23.33 16.83 -10.51
CA ALA A 130 -24.32 17.91 -10.67
C ALA A 130 -25.04 18.29 -9.35
N PHE A 131 -24.30 18.30 -8.23
CA PHE A 131 -24.79 18.63 -6.88
C PHE A 131 -25.78 17.64 -6.27
N ALA A 132 -25.90 16.44 -6.84
CA ALA A 132 -26.69 15.34 -6.28
C ALA A 132 -25.79 14.14 -5.98
N ASP A 133 -26.02 13.50 -4.84
CA ASP A 133 -25.39 12.22 -4.51
C ASP A 133 -26.20 11.10 -5.17
N HIS A 134 -25.51 10.28 -5.96
CA HIS A 134 -26.10 9.10 -6.58
C HIS A 134 -25.46 7.83 -5.99
N PRO A 135 -26.24 6.75 -5.81
CA PRO A 135 -25.72 5.46 -5.39
C PRO A 135 -24.70 4.92 -6.39
N VAL A 136 -23.54 4.52 -5.87
CA VAL A 136 -22.48 3.81 -6.59
C VAL A 136 -22.54 2.32 -6.29
N ALA A 137 -22.73 1.98 -5.01
CA ALA A 137 -22.94 0.62 -4.55
C ALA A 137 -24.13 0.53 -3.61
N THR A 138 -24.91 -0.53 -3.77
CA THR A 138 -26.13 -0.76 -2.98
C THR A 138 -26.27 -2.23 -2.60
N TRP A 139 -27.06 -2.47 -1.56
CA TRP A 139 -27.46 -3.81 -1.15
C TRP A 139 -28.94 -3.81 -0.81
N ARG A 140 -29.69 -4.78 -1.33
CA ARG A 140 -31.10 -4.95 -1.00
C ARG A 140 -31.33 -6.33 -0.35
N PRO A 141 -31.35 -6.41 1.00
CA PRO A 141 -31.51 -7.68 1.71
C PRO A 141 -32.78 -8.44 1.31
N GLY A 142 -33.87 -7.74 0.97
CA GLY A 142 -35.15 -8.35 0.63
C GLY A 142 -35.14 -9.18 -0.65
N THR A 143 -34.25 -8.89 -1.59
CA THR A 143 -34.10 -9.64 -2.86
C THR A 143 -32.76 -10.37 -2.96
N GLY A 144 -31.82 -10.10 -2.07
CA GLY A 144 -30.48 -10.67 -2.13
C GLY A 144 -29.63 -10.10 -3.26
N ILE A 145 -30.01 -8.95 -3.84
CA ILE A 145 -29.30 -8.33 -4.97
C ILE A 145 -28.55 -7.08 -4.50
N GLY A 146 -27.26 -7.00 -4.83
CA GLY A 146 -26.40 -5.84 -4.64
C GLY A 146 -25.80 -5.35 -5.95
N THR A 147 -25.37 -4.09 -5.97
CA THR A 147 -24.72 -3.49 -7.14
C THR A 147 -23.44 -2.74 -6.75
N LEU A 148 -22.47 -2.69 -7.67
CA LEU A 148 -21.34 -1.77 -7.70
C LEU A 148 -21.18 -1.31 -9.16
N THR A 149 -21.67 -0.12 -9.46
CA THR A 149 -21.97 0.33 -10.83
C THR A 149 -20.79 0.98 -11.57
N ILE A 150 -19.63 1.02 -10.92
CA ILE A 150 -18.35 1.48 -11.46
C ILE A 150 -17.47 0.26 -11.79
N GLY A 151 -16.45 0.46 -12.63
CA GLY A 151 -15.64 -0.61 -13.24
C GLY A 151 -15.97 -0.86 -14.71
N SER A 152 -16.30 0.19 -15.48
CA SER A 152 -16.73 0.05 -16.89
C SER A 152 -15.64 0.31 -17.93
N THR A 153 -14.51 0.87 -17.50
CA THR A 153 -13.36 1.14 -18.36
C THR A 153 -12.22 0.19 -18.03
N ALA A 154 -11.35 -0.09 -19.01
CA ALA A 154 -10.15 -0.89 -18.75
C ALA A 154 -9.28 -0.31 -17.63
N THR A 155 -9.28 1.02 -17.49
CA THR A 155 -8.55 1.73 -16.43
C THR A 155 -9.14 1.46 -15.05
N SER A 156 -10.45 1.63 -14.85
CA SER A 156 -11.08 1.34 -13.56
C SER A 156 -11.04 -0.15 -13.21
N TYR A 157 -11.22 -1.01 -14.21
CA TYR A 157 -11.17 -2.46 -14.05
C TYR A 157 -9.78 -2.97 -13.61
N ALA A 158 -8.71 -2.31 -14.03
CA ALA A 158 -7.35 -2.65 -13.61
C ALA A 158 -6.93 -1.97 -12.29
N ASP A 159 -7.75 -1.08 -11.74
CA ASP A 159 -7.39 -0.27 -10.58
C ASP A 159 -7.48 -1.09 -9.27
N PRO A 160 -6.40 -1.21 -8.49
CA PRO A 160 -6.43 -1.89 -7.20
C PRO A 160 -7.46 -1.31 -6.21
N ALA A 161 -7.75 -0.01 -6.27
CA ALA A 161 -8.76 0.61 -5.43
C ALA A 161 -10.17 0.10 -5.78
N TRP A 162 -10.45 -0.15 -7.07
CA TRP A 162 -11.73 -0.74 -7.49
C TRP A 162 -11.86 -2.19 -7.01
N HIS A 163 -10.82 -3.01 -7.17
CA HIS A 163 -10.81 -4.38 -6.65
C HIS A 163 -11.07 -4.44 -5.13
N ARG A 164 -10.48 -3.51 -4.38
CA ARG A 164 -10.71 -3.37 -2.94
C ARG A 164 -12.18 -3.04 -2.62
N LEU A 165 -12.78 -2.10 -3.36
CA LEU A 165 -14.21 -1.79 -3.20
C LEU A 165 -15.09 -3.01 -3.47
N VAL A 166 -14.82 -3.78 -4.53
CA VAL A 166 -15.55 -5.03 -4.81
C VAL A 166 -15.45 -6.00 -3.64
N HIS A 167 -14.24 -6.24 -3.13
CA HIS A 167 -14.03 -7.12 -1.98
C HIS A 167 -14.79 -6.67 -0.73
N ARG A 168 -14.78 -5.37 -0.42
CA ARG A 168 -15.48 -4.85 0.75
C ARG A 168 -16.99 -4.89 0.62
N VAL A 169 -17.53 -4.62 -0.57
CA VAL A 169 -18.96 -4.83 -0.84
C VAL A 169 -19.31 -6.32 -0.75
N LEU A 170 -18.47 -7.23 -1.27
CA LEU A 170 -18.64 -8.67 -1.10
C LEU A 170 -18.72 -9.08 0.38
N ARG A 171 -17.82 -8.55 1.22
CA ARG A 171 -17.86 -8.78 2.67
C ARG A 171 -19.18 -8.29 3.29
N ARG A 172 -19.63 -7.08 2.92
CA ARG A 172 -20.90 -6.53 3.38
C ARG A 172 -22.09 -7.43 3.05
N VAL A 173 -22.21 -7.87 1.79
CA VAL A 173 -23.37 -8.67 1.34
C VAL A 173 -23.34 -10.10 1.86
N THR A 174 -22.17 -10.63 2.20
CA THR A 174 -22.00 -11.95 2.84
C THR A 174 -22.06 -11.90 4.37
N GLY A 175 -22.19 -10.70 4.96
CA GLY A 175 -22.24 -10.51 6.41
C GLY A 175 -20.90 -10.73 7.13
N ALA A 176 -19.78 -10.69 6.40
CA ALA A 176 -18.45 -10.79 6.99
C ALA A 176 -18.10 -9.50 7.74
N VAL A 177 -17.62 -9.64 8.97
CA VAL A 177 -17.21 -8.52 9.85
C VAL A 177 -15.76 -8.68 10.27
N ASP A 178 -15.13 -7.57 10.64
CA ASP A 178 -13.77 -7.57 11.21
C ASP A 178 -13.75 -8.21 12.60
N GLY A 179 -12.63 -8.85 12.94
CA GLY A 179 -12.34 -9.33 14.30
C GLY A 179 -12.00 -8.18 15.27
N PRO A 180 -11.66 -8.51 16.54
CA PRO A 180 -11.16 -7.52 17.49
C PRO A 180 -9.83 -6.90 16.98
N PRO A 181 -9.48 -5.68 17.44
CA PRO A 181 -8.22 -5.04 17.05
C PRO A 181 -7.00 -5.92 17.30
N VAL A 182 -6.05 -5.88 16.36
CA VAL A 182 -4.79 -6.64 16.43
C VAL A 182 -3.92 -6.06 17.54
N ARG A 183 -3.51 -6.90 18.48
CA ARG A 183 -2.64 -6.53 19.60
C ARG A 183 -1.19 -6.60 19.16
N VAL A 184 -0.56 -5.44 19.04
CA VAL A 184 0.79 -5.27 18.50
C VAL A 184 1.82 -5.20 19.62
N GLY A 185 2.85 -6.02 19.52
CA GLY A 185 4.08 -5.95 20.29
C GLY A 185 5.20 -5.31 19.49
N ILE A 186 6.01 -4.44 20.08
CA ILE A 186 7.22 -3.88 19.42
C ILE A 186 8.47 -4.44 20.07
N LEU A 187 9.34 -5.07 19.28
CA LEU A 187 10.65 -5.54 19.69
C LEU A 187 11.73 -4.54 19.25
N GLY A 188 12.30 -3.82 20.20
CA GLY A 188 13.22 -2.70 19.96
C GLY A 188 12.46 -1.36 19.92
N TYR A 189 12.60 -0.53 20.96
CA TYR A 189 11.87 0.74 21.07
C TYR A 189 12.80 1.95 20.89
N GLY A 190 13.47 1.98 19.74
CA GLY A 190 14.25 3.13 19.27
C GLY A 190 13.35 4.23 18.67
N ALA A 191 13.95 5.12 17.87
CA ALA A 191 13.20 6.17 17.17
C ALA A 191 12.08 5.58 16.29
N ILE A 192 12.41 4.56 15.50
CA ILE A 192 11.45 3.89 14.61
C ILE A 192 10.39 3.09 15.39
N GLY A 193 10.76 2.45 16.49
CA GLY A 193 9.78 1.83 17.41
C GLY A 193 8.78 2.85 17.99
N HIS A 194 9.24 4.07 18.27
CA HIS A 194 8.36 5.17 18.68
C HIS A 194 7.43 5.64 17.54
N GLU A 195 7.93 5.76 16.31
CA GLU A 195 7.12 6.10 15.13
C GLU A 195 6.04 5.04 14.87
N HIS A 196 6.39 3.76 14.94
CA HIS A 196 5.41 2.67 14.88
C HIS A 196 4.37 2.75 15.99
N SER A 197 4.80 3.02 17.23
CA SER A 197 3.89 3.21 18.35
C SER A 197 2.87 4.32 18.08
N ALA A 198 3.31 5.47 17.56
CA ALA A 198 2.42 6.56 17.17
C ALA A 198 1.49 6.14 16.01
N ALA A 199 2.02 5.48 14.99
CA ALA A 199 1.25 5.02 13.84
C ALA A 199 0.16 4.00 14.22
N ILE A 200 0.46 3.07 15.13
CA ILE A 200 -0.49 2.11 15.68
C ILE A 200 -1.64 2.84 16.40
N GLN A 201 -1.34 3.82 17.25
CA GLN A 201 -2.36 4.58 17.97
C GLN A 201 -3.26 5.41 17.04
N LEU A 202 -2.75 5.79 15.86
CA LEU A 202 -3.49 6.52 14.84
C LEU A 202 -4.22 5.61 13.84
N THR A 203 -4.13 4.29 13.99
CA THR A 203 -4.69 3.33 13.05
C THR A 203 -5.79 2.51 13.72
N GLU A 204 -7.03 2.71 13.27
CA GLU A 204 -8.16 1.85 13.67
C GLU A 204 -7.85 0.38 13.36
N GLY A 205 -8.23 -0.52 14.27
CA GLY A 205 -8.00 -1.95 14.13
C GLY A 205 -6.64 -2.44 14.63
N LEU A 206 -5.74 -1.54 15.05
CA LEU A 206 -4.50 -1.89 15.74
C LEU A 206 -4.52 -1.38 17.17
N THR A 207 -3.79 -2.04 18.07
CA THR A 207 -3.60 -1.57 19.45
C THR A 207 -2.20 -1.92 19.92
N LEU A 208 -1.47 -0.94 20.48
CA LEU A 208 -0.16 -1.21 21.08
C LEU A 208 -0.37 -1.93 22.42
N ALA A 209 -0.09 -3.22 22.44
CA ALA A 209 -0.29 -4.08 23.61
C ALA A 209 0.99 -4.25 24.44
N ALA A 210 2.14 -4.33 23.78
CA ALA A 210 3.40 -4.57 24.46
C ALA A 210 4.61 -3.91 23.78
N VAL A 211 5.65 -3.63 24.55
CA VAL A 211 6.95 -3.15 24.06
C VAL A 211 8.06 -3.90 24.78
N CYS A 212 9.09 -4.29 24.02
CA CYS A 212 10.31 -4.90 24.53
C CYS A 212 11.53 -4.06 24.21
N ASP A 213 12.24 -3.60 25.23
CA ASP A 213 13.56 -2.98 25.10
C ASP A 213 14.37 -3.20 26.39
N PRO A 214 15.66 -3.55 26.31
CA PRO A 214 16.50 -3.73 27.51
C PRO A 214 16.68 -2.42 28.30
N ASN A 215 16.48 -1.25 27.69
CA ASN A 215 16.54 0.03 28.38
C ASN A 215 15.15 0.38 28.98
N PRO A 216 15.00 0.39 30.32
CA PRO A 216 13.73 0.67 30.97
C PRO A 216 13.19 2.08 30.67
N LEU A 217 14.04 3.04 30.30
CA LEU A 217 13.61 4.38 29.91
C LEU A 217 12.83 4.39 28.59
N ARG A 218 13.14 3.48 27.67
CA ARG A 218 12.41 3.36 26.40
C ARG A 218 11.03 2.74 26.60
N VAL A 219 10.93 1.74 27.48
CA VAL A 219 9.64 1.19 27.93
C VAL A 219 8.81 2.25 28.66
N ALA A 220 9.44 3.09 29.48
CA ALA A 220 8.76 4.21 30.13
C ALA A 220 8.22 5.24 29.12
N ALA A 221 9.01 5.60 28.11
CA ALA A 221 8.57 6.50 27.04
C ALA A 221 7.39 5.92 26.25
N ALA A 222 7.39 4.61 25.98
CA ALA A 222 6.26 3.95 25.33
C ALA A 222 4.95 4.08 26.13
N ARG A 223 5.04 4.00 27.47
CA ARG A 223 3.87 4.13 28.36
C ARG A 223 3.29 5.55 28.39
N GLU A 224 4.03 6.57 27.97
CA GLU A 224 3.48 7.91 27.82
C GLU A 224 2.43 7.97 26.68
N LEU A 225 2.62 7.19 25.61
CA LEU A 225 1.68 7.07 24.50
C LEU A 225 0.59 6.02 24.78
N ALA A 226 0.93 4.92 25.43
CA ALA A 226 -0.01 3.86 25.78
C ALA A 226 0.18 3.40 27.24
N PRO A 227 -0.47 4.06 28.22
CA PRO A 227 -0.27 3.79 29.64
C PRO A 227 -0.54 2.34 30.08
N GLY A 228 -1.39 1.62 29.35
CA GLY A 228 -1.79 0.25 29.65
C GLY A 228 -0.88 -0.84 29.05
N LEU A 229 0.17 -0.48 28.29
CA LEU A 229 1.00 -1.48 27.62
C LEU A 229 1.83 -2.33 28.61
N VAL A 230 2.09 -3.57 28.22
CA VAL A 230 3.02 -4.47 28.92
C VAL A 230 4.45 -4.19 28.47
N GLY A 231 5.34 -4.00 29.44
CA GLY A 231 6.76 -3.72 29.18
C GLY A 231 7.61 -4.95 29.46
N HIS A 232 8.35 -5.41 28.46
CA HIS A 232 9.25 -6.57 28.55
C HIS A 232 10.71 -6.12 28.46
N ALA A 233 11.60 -6.80 29.18
CA ALA A 233 13.04 -6.54 29.13
C ALA A 233 13.78 -7.50 28.18
N ARG A 234 13.15 -8.64 27.85
CA ARG A 234 13.70 -9.68 26.99
C ARG A 234 12.74 -10.03 25.87
N GLY A 235 13.28 -10.27 24.68
CA GLY A 235 12.47 -10.64 23.51
C GLY A 235 11.67 -11.91 23.74
N GLU A 236 12.23 -12.91 24.44
CA GLU A 236 11.51 -14.15 24.76
C GLU A 236 10.20 -13.90 25.53
N ASP A 237 10.22 -12.95 26.46
CA ASP A 237 9.05 -12.64 27.30
C ASP A 237 7.93 -12.01 26.46
N LEU A 238 8.30 -11.14 25.49
CA LEU A 238 7.36 -10.58 24.52
C LEU A 238 6.77 -11.67 23.61
N LEU A 239 7.60 -12.60 23.12
CA LEU A 239 7.13 -13.67 22.22
C LEU A 239 6.21 -14.66 22.94
N ALA A 240 6.41 -14.88 24.23
CA ALA A 240 5.57 -15.73 25.07
C ALA A 240 4.27 -15.03 25.56
N ASP A 241 4.08 -13.75 25.26
CA ASP A 241 2.93 -12.98 25.71
C ASP A 241 1.67 -13.32 24.88
N ASP A 242 0.72 -14.03 25.50
CA ASP A 242 -0.61 -14.31 24.90
C ASP A 242 -1.43 -13.04 24.64
N GLY A 243 -0.97 -11.90 25.19
CA GLY A 243 -1.43 -10.53 24.94
C GLY A 243 -1.11 -9.97 23.56
N VAL A 244 -0.26 -10.63 22.76
CA VAL A 244 0.27 -10.13 21.49
C VAL A 244 -0.14 -11.04 20.33
N ASP A 245 -0.63 -10.46 19.24
CA ASP A 245 -1.02 -11.16 18.00
C ASP A 245 0.04 -10.97 16.90
N LEU A 246 0.65 -9.78 16.87
CA LEU A 246 1.64 -9.38 15.86
C LEU A 246 2.84 -8.70 16.52
N VAL A 247 4.06 -9.04 16.07
CA VAL A 247 5.30 -8.43 16.53
C VAL A 247 5.90 -7.56 15.42
N ILE A 248 6.22 -6.32 15.75
CA ILE A 248 7.07 -5.45 14.92
C ILE A 248 8.52 -5.62 15.38
N VAL A 249 9.38 -6.15 14.52
CA VAL A 249 10.82 -6.27 14.74
C VAL A 249 11.49 -4.99 14.26
N SER A 250 11.89 -4.13 15.21
CA SER A 250 12.57 -2.84 14.99
C SER A 250 13.94 -2.83 15.69
N THR A 251 14.63 -3.96 15.63
CA THR A 251 16.00 -4.14 16.15
C THR A 251 17.04 -3.80 15.07
N PRO A 252 18.36 -3.87 15.35
CA PRO A 252 19.35 -3.70 14.29
C PRO A 252 19.28 -4.82 13.22
N PRO A 253 19.60 -4.54 11.94
CA PRO A 253 19.29 -5.42 10.80
C PRO A 253 19.86 -6.84 10.88
N ALA A 254 21.09 -6.99 11.38
CA ALA A 254 21.73 -8.30 11.57
C ALA A 254 20.92 -9.27 12.46
N SER A 255 19.98 -8.77 13.26
CA SER A 255 19.11 -9.58 14.12
C SER A 255 17.71 -9.82 13.58
N HIS A 256 17.31 -9.16 12.48
CA HIS A 256 15.95 -9.22 11.95
C HIS A 256 15.50 -10.66 11.67
N ALA A 257 16.29 -11.41 10.92
CA ALA A 257 15.93 -12.76 10.50
C ALA A 257 15.73 -13.71 11.68
N GLU A 258 16.60 -13.63 12.70
CA GLU A 258 16.48 -14.46 13.90
C GLU A 258 15.18 -14.13 14.66
N TRP A 259 14.93 -12.85 14.92
CA TRP A 259 13.76 -12.44 15.69
C TRP A 259 12.45 -12.69 14.95
N THR A 260 12.41 -12.48 13.63
CA THR A 260 11.26 -12.83 12.79
C THR A 260 10.95 -14.32 12.88
N LEU A 261 11.94 -15.19 12.68
CA LEU A 261 11.73 -16.64 12.73
C LEU A 261 11.20 -17.08 14.11
N ARG A 262 11.77 -16.54 15.18
CA ARG A 262 11.34 -16.86 16.55
C ARG A 262 9.93 -16.37 16.86
N ALA A 263 9.55 -15.19 16.35
CA ALA A 263 8.19 -14.68 16.50
C ALA A 263 7.17 -15.53 15.73
N LEU A 264 7.49 -15.93 14.50
CA LEU A 264 6.67 -16.85 13.71
C LEU A 264 6.56 -18.22 14.38
N GLU A 265 7.66 -18.75 14.93
CA GLU A 265 7.66 -20.00 15.72
C GLU A 265 6.78 -19.92 16.97
N ALA A 266 6.69 -18.74 17.60
CA ALA A 266 5.78 -18.45 18.72
C ALA A 266 4.32 -18.21 18.28
N GLY A 267 3.99 -18.37 17.00
CA GLY A 267 2.63 -18.21 16.48
C GLY A 267 2.20 -16.76 16.28
N LYS A 268 3.14 -15.81 16.20
CA LYS A 268 2.87 -14.39 16.03
C LYS A 268 3.07 -13.97 14.57
N SER A 269 2.16 -13.17 14.02
CA SER A 269 2.41 -12.46 12.76
C SER A 269 3.57 -11.47 12.94
N VAL A 270 4.27 -11.13 11.86
CA VAL A 270 5.47 -10.27 11.93
C VAL A 270 5.43 -9.14 10.92
N VAL A 271 5.71 -7.94 11.40
CA VAL A 271 6.26 -6.85 10.57
C VAL A 271 7.73 -6.73 10.90
N VAL A 272 8.60 -6.69 9.90
CA VAL A 272 10.03 -6.50 10.09
C VAL A 272 10.45 -5.19 9.45
N GLU A 273 11.28 -4.43 10.17
CA GLU A 273 11.87 -3.21 9.64
C GLU A 273 12.73 -3.47 8.40
N LYS A 274 12.92 -2.42 7.61
CA LYS A 274 13.90 -2.46 6.51
C LYS A 274 15.33 -2.36 7.09
N PRO A 275 16.34 -2.95 6.43
CA PRO A 275 16.22 -3.94 5.35
C PRO A 275 15.61 -5.25 5.87
N PHE A 276 14.95 -6.02 4.99
CA PHE A 276 14.25 -7.25 5.39
C PHE A 276 15.16 -8.22 6.18
N CYS A 277 16.37 -8.47 5.67
CA CYS A 277 17.44 -9.21 6.31
C CYS A 277 18.75 -9.00 5.52
N ILE A 278 19.84 -9.65 5.95
CA ILE A 278 21.16 -9.46 5.34
C ILE A 278 21.36 -10.37 4.13
N THR A 279 20.69 -11.53 4.07
CA THR A 279 20.85 -12.48 2.96
C THR A 279 19.52 -12.93 2.37
N VAL A 280 19.53 -13.27 1.07
CA VAL A 280 18.37 -13.84 0.38
C VAL A 280 17.94 -15.17 1.02
N ALA A 281 18.89 -15.98 1.50
CA ALA A 281 18.60 -17.23 2.19
C ALA A 281 17.86 -17.04 3.52
N GLU A 282 18.12 -15.93 4.24
CA GLU A 282 17.34 -15.54 5.41
C GLU A 282 15.92 -15.12 5.04
N ALA A 283 15.75 -14.36 3.95
CA ALA A 283 14.43 -13.98 3.45
C ALA A 283 13.61 -15.23 3.09
N ASP A 284 14.22 -16.20 2.40
CA ASP A 284 13.58 -17.46 2.04
C ASP A 284 13.09 -18.24 3.25
N ARG A 285 13.93 -18.36 4.29
CA ARG A 285 13.53 -19.04 5.53
C ARG A 285 12.36 -18.36 6.21
N GLN A 286 12.37 -17.03 6.31
CA GLN A 286 11.30 -16.26 6.93
C GLN A 286 9.98 -16.40 6.17
N ILE A 287 10.03 -16.29 4.83
CA ILE A 287 8.86 -16.44 3.95
C ILE A 287 8.25 -17.84 4.08
N ALA A 288 9.08 -18.88 4.01
CA ALA A 288 8.63 -20.25 4.15
C ALA A 288 7.99 -20.50 5.52
N ALA A 289 8.64 -20.05 6.61
CA ALA A 289 8.13 -20.22 7.97
C ALA A 289 6.76 -19.56 8.19
N ALA A 290 6.55 -18.36 7.63
CA ALA A 290 5.27 -17.65 7.69
C ALA A 290 4.18 -18.38 6.90
N ALA A 291 4.49 -18.82 5.68
CA ALA A 291 3.56 -19.55 4.82
C ALA A 291 3.13 -20.89 5.44
N GLU A 292 4.07 -21.67 5.99
CA GLU A 292 3.79 -22.95 6.66
C GLU A 292 2.81 -22.81 7.84
N ARG A 293 2.80 -21.65 8.49
CA ARG A 293 1.98 -21.38 9.68
C ARG A 293 0.72 -20.56 9.38
N GLY A 294 0.54 -20.13 8.13
CA GLY A 294 -0.54 -19.22 7.75
C GLY A 294 -0.49 -17.87 8.48
N LEU A 295 0.72 -17.39 8.82
CA LEU A 295 0.93 -16.13 9.53
C LEU A 295 1.29 -15.01 8.56
N THR A 296 0.91 -13.77 8.90
CA THR A 296 1.28 -12.60 8.12
C THR A 296 2.76 -12.28 8.34
N LEU A 297 3.49 -12.08 7.24
CA LEU A 297 4.83 -11.50 7.23
C LEU A 297 4.81 -10.29 6.28
N ALA A 298 5.28 -9.15 6.75
CA ALA A 298 5.42 -7.94 5.94
C ALA A 298 6.71 -7.20 6.29
N VAL A 299 7.29 -6.51 5.31
CA VAL A 299 8.45 -5.65 5.50
C VAL A 299 8.00 -4.20 5.49
N TYR A 300 8.50 -3.38 6.40
CA TYR A 300 8.12 -1.96 6.49
C TYR A 300 8.82 -1.10 5.43
N GLN A 301 8.41 -1.25 4.17
CA GLN A 301 8.84 -0.38 3.06
C GLN A 301 7.99 0.91 3.03
N ASN A 302 8.12 1.73 4.08
CA ASN A 302 7.29 2.91 4.31
C ASN A 302 7.41 3.98 3.21
N ARG A 303 8.56 4.06 2.56
CA ARG A 303 8.81 5.07 1.52
C ARG A 303 8.05 4.85 0.22
N ARG A 304 7.37 3.71 0.03
CA ARG A 304 6.44 3.54 -1.13
C ARG A 304 5.32 4.56 -1.16
N TRP A 305 5.05 5.22 -0.03
CA TRP A 305 4.04 6.27 0.09
C TRP A 305 4.62 7.67 0.25
N ASP A 306 5.93 7.85 0.01
CA ASP A 306 6.52 9.19 -0.08
C ASP A 306 5.80 9.97 -1.20
N SER A 307 5.36 11.19 -0.88
CA SER A 307 4.50 11.99 -1.74
C SER A 307 5.07 12.25 -3.13
N ASP A 308 6.36 12.55 -3.19
CA ASP A 308 7.08 12.79 -4.44
C ASP A 308 7.22 11.50 -5.25
N PHE A 309 7.51 10.36 -4.61
CA PHE A 309 7.51 9.08 -5.28
C PHE A 309 6.14 8.71 -5.86
N LEU A 310 5.05 8.92 -5.12
CA LEU A 310 3.68 8.71 -5.62
C LEU A 310 3.35 9.61 -6.82
N ALA A 311 3.77 10.88 -6.78
CA ALA A 311 3.59 11.81 -7.90
C ALA A 311 4.41 11.40 -9.13
N LEU A 312 5.68 11.00 -8.93
CA LEU A 312 6.56 10.47 -9.97
C LEU A 312 5.95 9.23 -10.63
N LYS A 313 5.54 8.25 -9.80
CA LYS A 313 4.89 7.01 -10.21
C LYS A 313 3.62 7.26 -11.03
N LYS A 314 2.81 8.25 -10.64
CA LYS A 314 1.61 8.65 -11.39
C LYS A 314 1.94 9.16 -12.79
N VAL A 315 2.98 9.98 -12.95
CA VAL A 315 3.41 10.52 -14.26
C VAL A 315 4.00 9.43 -15.16
N ILE A 316 4.80 8.53 -14.59
CA ILE A 316 5.35 7.39 -15.33
C ILE A 316 4.21 6.48 -15.81
N ARG A 317 3.30 6.07 -14.91
CA ARG A 317 2.19 5.16 -15.23
C ARG A 317 1.14 5.75 -16.17
N SER A 318 0.96 7.07 -16.18
CA SER A 318 0.06 7.73 -17.14
C SER A 318 0.62 7.77 -18.56
N GLY A 319 1.91 7.43 -18.75
CA GLY A 319 2.60 7.53 -20.04
C GLY A 319 2.86 8.97 -20.47
N GLN A 320 2.77 9.96 -19.58
CA GLN A 320 2.93 11.38 -19.94
C GLN A 320 4.30 11.65 -20.59
N ILE A 321 5.36 10.95 -20.16
CA ILE A 321 6.72 11.07 -20.72
C ILE A 321 7.07 9.96 -21.73
N GLY A 322 6.09 9.15 -22.15
CA GLY A 322 6.34 8.00 -23.03
C GLY A 322 6.89 6.79 -22.31
N GLU A 323 7.56 5.93 -23.07
CA GLU A 323 8.23 4.75 -22.54
C GLU A 323 9.51 5.21 -21.83
N VAL A 324 9.62 4.89 -20.54
CA VAL A 324 10.81 5.21 -19.76
C VAL A 324 11.94 4.27 -20.18
N PHE A 325 13.13 4.81 -20.42
CA PHE A 325 14.32 4.02 -20.75
C PHE A 325 15.49 4.27 -19.79
N HIS A 326 15.45 5.35 -19.01
CA HIS A 326 16.50 5.70 -18.05
C HIS A 326 15.91 6.27 -16.76
N TYR A 327 16.39 5.78 -15.62
CA TYR A 327 16.04 6.23 -14.29
C TYR A 327 17.30 6.38 -13.45
N GLU A 328 17.50 7.53 -12.81
CA GLU A 328 18.51 7.70 -11.77
C GLU A 328 17.85 8.21 -10.50
N SER A 329 18.37 7.72 -9.38
CA SER A 329 18.05 8.23 -8.07
C SER A 329 19.30 8.38 -7.22
N PHE A 330 19.30 9.40 -6.40
CA PHE A 330 20.44 9.75 -5.56
C PHE A 330 19.99 10.02 -4.13
N ILE A 331 20.87 9.70 -3.18
CA ILE A 331 20.79 10.16 -1.81
C ILE A 331 22.17 10.38 -1.20
N GLY A 332 22.25 11.36 -0.31
CA GLY A 332 23.46 11.71 0.41
C GLY A 332 23.92 13.14 0.12
N GLY A 333 25.17 13.42 0.46
CA GLY A 333 25.77 14.74 0.39
C GLY A 333 27.24 14.65 0.76
N TYR A 334 27.80 15.70 1.35
CA TYR A 334 29.14 15.67 1.93
C TYR A 334 29.05 15.79 3.44
N GLY A 335 29.18 14.67 4.15
CA GLY A 335 29.02 14.64 5.61
C GLY A 335 29.60 13.37 6.22
N HIS A 336 30.06 13.49 7.46
CA HIS A 336 30.50 12.31 8.23
C HIS A 336 29.26 11.47 8.62
N PRO A 337 29.25 10.14 8.38
CA PRO A 337 28.16 9.26 8.78
C PRO A 337 27.90 9.26 10.30
N CYS A 338 26.77 8.76 10.77
CA CYS A 338 26.51 8.75 12.22
C CYS A 338 27.45 7.77 12.96
N ASN A 339 27.83 8.10 14.20
CA ASN A 339 28.63 7.19 15.05
C ASN A 339 27.74 6.19 15.80
N TYR A 340 26.99 5.36 15.05
CA TYR A 340 26.09 4.35 15.60
C TYR A 340 26.07 3.08 14.72
N TRP A 341 25.25 2.09 15.07
CA TRP A 341 25.21 0.79 14.37
C TRP A 341 24.91 0.91 12.86
N HIS A 342 24.26 1.99 12.41
CA HIS A 342 24.01 2.23 10.98
C HIS A 342 25.32 2.27 10.17
N SER A 343 26.41 2.75 10.78
CA SER A 343 27.71 2.91 10.15
C SER A 343 28.66 1.73 10.38
N ASP A 344 28.15 0.65 11.00
CA ASP A 344 28.81 -0.65 11.11
C ASP A 344 28.17 -1.64 10.12
N GLU A 345 28.93 -2.02 9.10
CA GLU A 345 28.50 -2.86 7.98
C GLU A 345 28.15 -4.27 8.46
N SER A 346 28.80 -4.77 9.52
CA SER A 346 28.51 -6.09 10.08
C SER A 346 27.13 -6.14 10.77
N ILE A 347 26.58 -4.98 11.12
CA ILE A 347 25.27 -4.84 11.77
C ILE A 347 24.21 -4.37 10.76
N SER A 348 24.51 -3.34 9.95
CA SER A 348 23.55 -2.70 9.06
C SER A 348 23.51 -3.30 7.65
N GLY A 349 24.55 -4.02 7.24
CA GLY A 349 24.82 -4.38 5.84
C GLY A 349 25.46 -3.24 5.03
N GLY A 350 25.65 -2.07 5.63
CA GLY A 350 26.19 -0.88 4.99
C GLY A 350 25.12 0.05 4.44
N ALA A 351 25.55 1.21 3.94
CA ALA A 351 24.64 2.25 3.43
C ALA A 351 23.74 1.77 2.27
N ILE A 352 24.16 0.73 1.55
CA ILE A 352 23.35 0.11 0.50
C ILE A 352 22.13 -0.62 1.06
N TYR A 353 22.23 -1.24 2.22
CA TYR A 353 21.09 -1.87 2.89
C TYR A 353 20.22 -0.82 3.60
N ASP A 354 20.84 0.21 4.18
CA ASP A 354 20.10 1.25 4.89
C ASP A 354 19.26 2.13 3.94
N TRP A 355 19.90 2.75 2.95
CA TRP A 355 19.24 3.63 1.99
C TRP A 355 18.83 2.92 0.70
N GLY A 356 19.66 2.01 0.19
CA GLY A 356 19.34 1.29 -1.04
C GLY A 356 18.10 0.43 -0.92
N SER A 357 17.78 -0.14 0.26
CA SER A 357 16.53 -0.88 0.46
C SER A 357 15.26 -0.05 0.21
N HIS A 358 15.32 1.28 0.29
CA HIS A 358 14.21 2.15 -0.09
C HIS A 358 14.21 2.45 -1.59
N TYR A 359 15.37 2.82 -2.12
CA TYR A 359 15.50 3.34 -3.48
C TYR A 359 15.47 2.24 -4.55
N LEU A 360 16.04 1.07 -4.25
CA LEU A 360 15.92 -0.11 -5.10
C LEU A 360 14.49 -0.66 -5.04
N ASP A 361 13.81 -0.58 -3.90
CA ASP A 361 12.38 -0.92 -3.80
C ASP A 361 11.51 -0.03 -4.69
N TRP A 362 11.79 1.28 -4.74
CA TRP A 362 11.15 2.20 -5.69
C TRP A 362 11.39 1.81 -7.15
N VAL A 363 12.62 1.49 -7.52
CA VAL A 363 12.96 1.04 -8.89
C VAL A 363 12.16 -0.21 -9.25
N LEU A 364 12.13 -1.22 -8.38
CA LEU A 364 11.45 -2.48 -8.62
C LEU A 364 9.91 -2.37 -8.59
N ASP A 365 9.36 -1.38 -7.89
CA ASP A 365 7.93 -1.04 -7.90
C ASP A 365 7.49 -0.25 -9.14
N LEU A 366 8.40 0.55 -9.72
CA LEU A 366 8.17 1.25 -10.99
C LEU A 366 8.28 0.32 -12.19
N PHE A 367 9.24 -0.61 -12.17
CA PHE A 367 9.58 -1.47 -13.31
C PHE A 367 9.32 -2.95 -12.97
N PRO A 368 8.15 -3.49 -13.34
CA PRO A 368 7.78 -4.88 -13.04
C PRO A 368 8.55 -5.92 -13.87
N GLN A 369 9.26 -5.49 -14.93
CA GLN A 369 10.07 -6.35 -15.78
C GLN A 369 11.16 -7.09 -14.98
N GLU A 370 11.67 -8.19 -15.53
CA GLU A 370 12.79 -8.92 -14.93
C GLU A 370 14.08 -8.09 -15.02
N VAL A 371 14.90 -8.14 -13.97
CA VAL A 371 16.25 -7.57 -13.97
C VAL A 371 17.16 -8.56 -14.68
N GLU A 372 17.70 -8.17 -15.83
CA GLU A 372 18.59 -9.00 -16.64
C GLU A 372 20.01 -9.05 -16.06
N TRP A 373 20.52 -7.90 -15.61
CA TRP A 373 21.83 -7.84 -14.93
C TRP A 373 21.91 -6.67 -13.97
N VAL A 374 22.84 -6.81 -13.00
CA VAL A 374 23.20 -5.79 -12.02
C VAL A 374 24.71 -5.58 -12.03
N SER A 375 25.14 -4.33 -11.97
CA SER A 375 26.54 -3.94 -11.80
C SER A 375 26.65 -2.94 -10.65
N ALA A 376 27.62 -3.13 -9.76
CA ALA A 376 27.78 -2.29 -8.58
C ALA A 376 29.25 -1.91 -8.33
N THR A 377 29.45 -0.71 -7.80
CA THR A 377 30.76 -0.20 -7.39
C THR A 377 30.66 0.51 -6.05
N ALA A 378 31.66 0.32 -5.19
CA ALA A 378 31.74 1.00 -3.90
C ALA A 378 33.14 1.59 -3.67
N HIS A 379 33.20 2.70 -2.93
CA HIS A 379 34.44 3.38 -2.56
C HIS A 379 34.47 3.70 -1.07
N LYS A 380 35.63 3.42 -0.45
CA LYS A 380 36.02 3.90 0.89
C LYS A 380 37.24 4.80 0.75
N ARG A 381 37.13 6.08 1.13
CA ARG A 381 38.10 7.14 0.79
C ARG A 381 38.35 8.15 1.91
N VAL A 382 37.38 8.46 2.76
CA VAL A 382 37.50 9.53 3.76
C VAL A 382 37.17 9.03 5.17
N TRP A 383 36.00 8.40 5.37
CA TRP A 383 35.47 8.13 6.71
C TRP A 383 35.97 6.80 7.29
N HIS A 384 37.28 6.64 7.45
CA HIS A 384 37.90 5.35 7.82
C HIS A 384 37.63 4.89 9.27
N ASP A 385 37.02 5.72 10.09
CA ASP A 385 36.58 5.39 11.45
C ASP A 385 35.27 4.58 11.49
N VAL A 386 34.53 4.54 10.38
CA VAL A 386 33.36 3.67 10.17
C VAL A 386 33.60 2.67 9.04
N THR A 387 32.83 1.58 8.99
CA THR A 387 33.12 0.49 8.02
C THR A 387 32.37 0.63 6.70
N ASN A 388 31.19 1.28 6.68
CA ASN A 388 30.39 1.45 5.47
C ASN A 388 31.17 2.09 4.32
N ALA A 389 30.88 1.73 3.07
CA ALA A 389 31.39 2.48 1.91
C ALA A 389 30.91 3.94 1.95
N ASP A 390 31.80 4.88 1.61
CA ASP A 390 31.48 6.31 1.57
C ASP A 390 30.71 6.70 0.30
N HIS A 391 30.82 5.88 -0.75
CA HIS A 391 30.10 6.04 -2.01
C HIS A 391 29.78 4.68 -2.60
N SER A 392 28.52 4.47 -2.98
CA SER A 392 28.05 3.23 -3.60
C SER A 392 27.14 3.57 -4.77
N ARG A 393 27.31 2.84 -5.88
CA ARG A 393 26.49 2.96 -7.07
C ARG A 393 26.06 1.58 -7.54
N VAL A 394 24.79 1.42 -7.84
CA VAL A 394 24.16 0.20 -8.37
C VAL A 394 23.46 0.56 -9.66
N LEU A 395 23.75 -0.18 -10.72
CA LEU A 395 23.14 -0.08 -12.04
C LEU A 395 22.39 -1.38 -12.32
N LEU A 396 21.13 -1.27 -12.70
CA LEU A 396 20.25 -2.36 -13.08
C LEU A 396 19.85 -2.19 -14.55
N HIS A 397 19.80 -3.29 -15.27
CA HIS A 397 19.23 -3.36 -16.61
C HIS A 397 18.09 -4.38 -16.63
N PHE A 398 16.98 -3.99 -17.23
CA PHE A 398 15.77 -4.81 -17.32
C PHE A 398 15.63 -5.44 -18.71
N THR A 399 14.90 -6.55 -18.81
CA THR A 399 14.74 -7.31 -20.08
C THR A 399 14.07 -6.52 -21.22
N GLU A 400 13.44 -5.38 -20.93
CA GLU A 400 12.85 -4.47 -21.94
C GLU A 400 13.71 -3.21 -22.21
N GLY A 401 14.96 -3.20 -21.75
CA GLY A 401 15.95 -2.16 -22.06
C GLY A 401 15.91 -0.91 -21.17
N VAL A 402 15.12 -0.93 -20.08
CA VAL A 402 15.18 0.12 -19.06
C VAL A 402 16.51 0.00 -18.31
N GLU A 403 17.23 1.11 -18.15
CA GLU A 403 18.38 1.23 -17.25
C GLU A 403 18.00 2.04 -16.00
N ALA A 404 18.34 1.53 -14.82
CA ALA A 404 18.10 2.21 -13.55
C ALA A 404 19.37 2.29 -12.70
N GLU A 405 19.71 3.48 -12.22
CA GLU A 405 20.84 3.75 -11.33
C GLU A 405 20.36 4.22 -9.95
N PHE A 406 20.92 3.63 -8.91
CA PHE A 406 20.86 4.15 -7.55
C PHE A 406 22.27 4.52 -7.08
N THR A 407 22.43 5.74 -6.56
CA THR A 407 23.68 6.21 -5.96
C THR A 407 23.47 6.71 -4.53
N HIS A 408 24.26 6.18 -3.60
CA HIS A 408 24.45 6.73 -2.26
C HIS A 408 25.84 7.35 -2.14
N SER A 409 25.97 8.52 -1.51
CA SER A 409 27.28 9.13 -1.29
C SER A 409 27.33 10.06 -0.08
N ASP A 410 28.28 9.81 0.82
CA ASP A 410 28.67 10.71 1.92
C ASP A 410 29.80 11.67 1.53
N LEU A 411 30.28 11.59 0.27
CA LEU A 411 31.34 12.43 -0.31
C LEU A 411 30.85 13.38 -1.42
N ALA A 412 29.54 13.47 -1.64
CA ALA A 412 28.94 14.25 -2.70
C ALA A 412 28.75 15.73 -2.31
N ALA A 413 29.82 16.51 -2.38
CA ALA A 413 29.72 17.97 -2.24
C ALA A 413 28.98 18.61 -3.43
N ALA A 414 29.01 17.95 -4.58
CA ALA A 414 28.13 18.21 -5.72
C ALA A 414 27.09 17.10 -5.80
N ALA A 415 25.95 17.32 -5.15
CA ALA A 415 24.85 16.35 -5.13
C ALA A 415 24.18 16.24 -6.51
N LYS A 416 23.79 15.02 -6.89
CA LYS A 416 22.86 14.80 -8.01
C LYS A 416 21.42 15.18 -7.57
N PRO A 417 20.52 15.47 -8.52
CA PRO A 417 19.08 15.54 -8.22
C PRO A 417 18.60 14.24 -7.56
N LYS A 418 17.56 14.31 -6.71
CA LYS A 418 16.95 13.14 -6.06
C LYS A 418 16.44 12.14 -7.10
N PHE A 419 15.83 12.65 -8.18
CA PHE A 419 15.34 11.87 -9.31
C PHE A 419 15.76 12.49 -10.64
N TYR A 420 16.14 11.64 -11.60
CA TYR A 420 16.33 12.00 -12.99
C TYR A 420 15.81 10.88 -13.88
N VAL A 421 14.74 11.13 -14.64
CA VAL A 421 14.05 10.10 -15.43
C VAL A 421 13.91 10.58 -16.87
N LEU A 422 14.19 9.69 -17.83
CA LEU A 422 14.02 9.96 -19.25
C LEU A 422 13.07 8.95 -19.89
N GLY A 423 12.16 9.46 -20.70
CA GLY A 423 11.27 8.67 -21.53
C GLY A 423 11.20 9.20 -22.96
N THR A 424 10.57 8.43 -23.85
CA THR A 424 10.55 8.71 -25.29
C THR A 424 9.82 10.00 -25.69
N ARG A 425 9.05 10.62 -24.78
CA ARG A 425 8.32 11.88 -25.00
C ARG A 425 8.62 12.98 -23.98
N GLY A 426 9.58 12.78 -23.08
CA GLY A 426 9.91 13.77 -22.06
C GLY A 426 10.83 13.24 -20.97
N GLY A 427 11.02 14.02 -19.92
CA GLY A 427 11.79 13.63 -18.75
C GLY A 427 11.25 14.25 -17.46
N ILE A 428 11.77 13.78 -16.34
CA ILE A 428 11.44 14.28 -15.01
C ILE A 428 12.73 14.58 -14.28
N ILE A 429 12.81 15.74 -13.64
CA ILE A 429 13.85 16.06 -12.67
C ILE A 429 13.20 16.33 -11.33
N GLY A 430 13.76 15.74 -10.28
CA GLY A 430 13.37 15.95 -8.90
C GLY A 430 14.51 16.54 -8.10
N ASP A 431 14.43 17.84 -7.78
CA ASP A 431 15.46 18.53 -7.02
C ASP A 431 15.21 18.43 -5.52
N TRP A 432 16.30 18.37 -4.75
CA TRP A 432 16.24 18.43 -3.28
C TRP A 432 15.67 19.77 -2.82
N ARG A 433 14.86 19.74 -1.77
CA ARG A 433 14.36 20.94 -1.10
C ARG A 433 14.43 20.74 0.41
N GLU A 434 14.54 21.84 1.14
CA GLU A 434 14.30 21.86 2.59
C GLU A 434 12.85 22.24 2.85
N GLU A 435 12.13 21.37 3.55
CA GLU A 435 10.77 21.66 3.99
C GLU A 435 10.76 22.15 5.43
N LYS A 436 10.10 23.30 5.65
CA LYS A 436 9.83 23.83 6.98
C LYS A 436 8.50 23.30 7.46
N VAL A 437 8.49 22.66 8.62
CA VAL A 437 7.28 22.22 9.30
C VAL A 437 6.98 23.21 10.41
N VAL A 438 5.77 23.76 10.42
CA VAL A 438 5.33 24.66 11.48
C VAL A 438 4.27 23.94 12.29
N ALA A 439 4.61 23.57 13.52
CA ALA A 439 3.68 22.98 14.48
C ALA A 439 3.24 24.01 15.52
N ARG A 440 2.10 23.79 16.18
CA ARG A 440 1.73 24.53 17.40
C ARG A 440 2.17 23.72 18.60
N SER A 441 2.93 24.35 19.49
CA SER A 441 3.29 23.77 20.77
C SER A 441 2.04 23.55 21.65
N PRO A 442 2.13 22.74 22.72
CA PRO A 442 1.03 22.54 23.67
C PRO A 442 0.48 23.82 24.31
N ILE A 443 1.25 24.92 24.33
CA ILE A 443 0.82 26.24 24.84
C ILE A 443 0.45 27.23 23.73
N GLY A 444 0.30 26.75 22.49
CA GLY A 444 -0.20 27.52 21.35
C GLY A 444 0.83 28.37 20.62
N THR A 445 2.12 28.27 20.94
CA THR A 445 3.19 28.96 20.21
C THR A 445 3.54 28.21 18.92
N LEU A 446 3.85 28.93 17.85
CA LEU A 446 4.37 28.30 16.63
C LEU A 446 5.80 27.82 16.90
N GLN A 447 6.05 26.54 16.66
CA GLN A 447 7.36 25.92 16.66
C GLN A 447 7.69 25.58 15.21
N GLU A 448 8.75 26.20 14.69
CA GLU A 448 9.31 25.81 13.40
C GLU A 448 10.30 24.68 13.61
N ASP A 449 10.12 23.62 12.82
CA ASP A 449 11.06 22.54 12.66
C ASP A 449 11.42 22.40 11.16
N ARG A 450 12.51 21.70 10.86
CA ARG A 450 12.87 21.37 9.47
C ARG A 450 12.91 19.87 9.34
N LEU A 451 12.24 19.36 8.31
CA LEU A 451 12.44 17.97 7.93
C LEU A 451 13.88 17.79 7.49
N ALA A 452 14.42 16.60 7.75
CA ALA A 452 15.65 16.20 7.10
C ALA A 452 15.47 16.32 5.58
N VAL A 453 16.53 16.69 4.87
CA VAL A 453 16.48 16.83 3.40
C VAL A 453 16.06 15.51 2.73
N SER A 454 16.44 14.36 3.31
CA SER A 454 16.02 13.02 2.89
C SER A 454 14.52 12.75 3.03
N ASP A 455 13.86 13.45 3.96
CA ASP A 455 12.44 13.26 4.29
C ASP A 455 11.57 14.36 3.67
N SER A 456 12.20 15.36 3.07
CA SER A 456 11.52 16.39 2.29
C SER A 456 11.15 15.83 0.90
N PRO A 457 9.89 15.95 0.45
CA PRO A 457 9.50 15.59 -0.91
C PRO A 457 10.28 16.42 -1.94
N ALA A 458 10.75 15.83 -3.02
CA ALA A 458 11.44 16.55 -4.08
C ALA A 458 10.55 17.59 -4.78
N ASP A 459 11.19 18.63 -5.32
CA ASP A 459 10.54 19.52 -6.27
C ASP A 459 10.56 18.89 -7.66
N LEU A 460 9.42 18.33 -8.06
CA LEU A 460 9.30 17.57 -9.31
C LEU A 460 8.88 18.45 -10.47
N ARG A 461 9.58 18.28 -11.60
CA ARG A 461 9.31 18.99 -12.85
C ARG A 461 9.30 18.00 -14.02
N VAL A 462 8.25 18.05 -14.83
CA VAL A 462 8.12 17.30 -16.09
C VAL A 462 8.55 18.20 -17.23
N LEU A 463 9.46 17.68 -18.05
CA LEU A 463 10.06 18.36 -19.19
C LEU A 463 9.59 17.66 -20.47
N THR A 464 8.86 18.37 -21.33
CA THR A 464 8.39 17.84 -22.63
C THR A 464 8.95 18.67 -23.78
N PRO A 465 9.53 18.05 -24.82
CA PRO A 465 10.04 18.78 -25.98
C PRO A 465 8.89 19.41 -26.76
N ASN A 466 9.11 20.65 -27.18
CA ASN A 466 8.26 21.38 -28.12
C ASN A 466 8.79 21.17 -29.54
N GLY A 467 7.90 21.26 -30.54
CA GLY A 467 8.28 21.12 -31.95
C GLY A 467 9.23 22.21 -32.48
N ASP A 468 9.59 23.21 -31.68
CA ASP A 468 10.54 24.29 -31.98
C ASP A 468 11.94 24.06 -31.40
N GLY A 469 12.19 22.89 -30.79
CA GLY A 469 13.48 22.54 -30.16
C GLY A 469 13.65 23.09 -28.73
N ARG A 470 12.64 23.73 -28.14
CA ARG A 470 12.63 24.11 -26.71
C ARG A 470 11.94 23.04 -25.87
N THR A 471 12.06 23.14 -24.56
CA THR A 471 11.36 22.24 -23.62
C THR A 471 10.31 23.04 -22.85
N HIS A 472 9.08 22.55 -22.83
CA HIS A 472 8.06 23.01 -21.88
C HIS A 472 8.29 22.32 -20.53
N GLU A 473 8.30 23.12 -19.46
CA GLU A 473 8.50 22.66 -18.09
C GLU A 473 7.21 22.82 -17.28
N GLN A 474 6.75 21.73 -16.69
CA GLN A 474 5.60 21.71 -15.80
C GLN A 474 6.03 21.24 -14.41
N ARG A 475 5.89 22.12 -13.42
CA ARG A 475 6.02 21.73 -12.02
C ARG A 475 4.85 20.84 -11.60
N LEU A 476 5.13 19.70 -10.96
CA LEU A 476 4.09 18.80 -10.48
C LEU A 476 3.57 19.23 -9.12
N SER A 477 2.25 19.10 -8.94
CA SER A 477 1.65 19.15 -7.62
C SER A 477 1.91 17.83 -6.90
N VAL A 478 2.55 17.91 -5.73
CA VAL A 478 2.88 16.76 -4.88
C VAL A 478 1.88 16.73 -3.71
N PRO A 479 0.89 15.82 -3.71
CA PRO A 479 -0.11 15.76 -2.64
C PRO A 479 0.53 15.29 -1.32
N PRO A 480 -0.04 15.64 -0.15
CA PRO A 480 0.44 15.12 1.12
C PRO A 480 0.37 13.60 1.14
N ALA A 481 1.31 12.97 1.87
CA ALA A 481 1.34 11.53 2.00
C ALA A 481 0.05 11.05 2.70
N PRO A 482 -0.53 9.93 2.27
CA PRO A 482 -1.66 9.36 2.98
C PRO A 482 -1.27 9.07 4.43
N PRO A 483 -2.14 9.28 5.43
CA PRO A 483 -1.78 9.07 6.82
C PRO A 483 -1.69 7.57 7.12
N GLN A 484 -0.54 7.13 7.66
CA GLN A 484 -0.27 5.76 8.11
C GLN A 484 -0.69 4.66 7.12
N PRO A 485 -0.27 4.75 5.84
CA PRO A 485 -0.81 3.91 4.78
C PRO A 485 -0.43 2.43 4.98
N PHE A 486 0.81 2.17 5.42
CA PHE A 486 1.27 0.82 5.72
C PHE A 486 0.46 0.19 6.87
N HIS A 487 0.30 0.88 7.99
CA HIS A 487 -0.42 0.36 9.15
C HIS A 487 -1.90 0.13 8.86
N ARG A 488 -2.53 0.99 8.06
CA ARG A 488 -3.91 0.75 7.60
C ARG A 488 -4.00 -0.50 6.72
N GLN A 489 -3.08 -0.67 5.78
CA GLN A 489 -3.03 -1.91 4.99
C GLN A 489 -2.77 -3.14 5.87
N LEU A 490 -1.93 -3.02 6.90
CA LEU A 490 -1.68 -4.10 7.85
C LEU A 490 -2.94 -4.47 8.62
N ALA A 491 -3.70 -3.49 9.09
CA ALA A 491 -4.99 -3.71 9.75
C ALA A 491 -5.99 -4.38 8.79
N ASP A 492 -6.09 -3.90 7.55
CA ASP A 492 -6.94 -4.52 6.53
C ASP A 492 -6.50 -5.95 6.19
N ALA A 493 -5.20 -6.24 6.13
CA ALA A 493 -4.71 -7.58 5.89
C ALA A 493 -5.05 -8.54 7.02
N MET A 494 -4.90 -8.09 8.27
CA MET A 494 -5.12 -8.90 9.45
C MET A 494 -6.59 -9.10 9.82
N LEU A 495 -7.43 -8.09 9.57
CA LEU A 495 -8.84 -8.09 9.97
C LEU A 495 -9.79 -8.40 8.80
N SER A 496 -9.47 -7.91 7.61
CA SER A 496 -10.29 -8.04 6.41
C SER A 496 -9.80 -9.11 5.44
N GLY A 497 -8.56 -9.59 5.60
CA GLY A 497 -7.91 -10.47 4.65
C GLY A 497 -7.40 -9.77 3.38
N GLU A 498 -7.40 -8.42 3.32
CA GLU A 498 -6.93 -7.72 2.12
C GLU A 498 -5.42 -7.91 1.90
N PRO A 499 -4.95 -8.11 0.66
CA PRO A 499 -3.52 -8.28 0.44
C PRO A 499 -2.75 -6.97 0.70
N MET A 500 -1.56 -7.10 1.30
CA MET A 500 -0.58 -6.02 1.40
C MET A 500 0.00 -5.68 0.02
N ASP A 501 0.27 -4.39 -0.23
CA ASP A 501 1.01 -3.95 -1.43
C ASP A 501 2.50 -4.30 -1.33
N VAL A 502 3.06 -4.25 -0.11
CA VAL A 502 4.41 -4.70 0.19
C VAL A 502 4.36 -6.18 0.52
N THR A 503 4.89 -7.01 -0.37
CA THR A 503 4.98 -8.46 -0.16
C THR A 503 6.38 -8.85 0.27
N PRO A 504 6.55 -9.89 1.11
CA PRO A 504 7.86 -10.43 1.44
C PRO A 504 8.68 -10.85 0.21
N GLN A 505 8.02 -11.37 -0.83
CA GLN A 505 8.65 -11.73 -2.09
C GLN A 505 9.18 -10.50 -2.83
N GLY A 506 8.42 -9.40 -2.84
CA GLY A 506 8.88 -8.12 -3.37
C GLY A 506 10.09 -7.59 -2.62
N SER A 507 10.07 -7.64 -1.29
CA SER A 507 11.19 -7.21 -0.45
C SER A 507 12.39 -8.16 -0.47
N LYS A 508 12.22 -9.43 -0.84
CA LYS A 508 13.31 -10.38 -1.11
C LYS A 508 14.01 -10.07 -2.45
N ARG A 509 13.24 -9.57 -3.44
CA ARG A 509 13.75 -9.21 -4.77
C ARG A 509 14.67 -7.98 -4.71
N ASN A 510 14.32 -7.05 -3.82
CA ASN A 510 15.14 -5.90 -3.43
C ASN A 510 16.42 -6.35 -2.74
#